data_AF-A0A935JLV5-F1
#
_entry.id   AF-A0A935JLV5-F1
#
_cell.length_a   1.000
_cell.length_b   1.000
_cell.length_c   1.000
_cell.angle_alpha   90.00
_cell.angle_beta   90.00
_cell.angle_gamma   90.00
#
_symmetry.space_group_name_H-M   'P 1'
#
loop_
_entity.id
_entity.type
_entity.pdbx_description
1 polymer ?
#
loop_
_entity_poly.entity_id
_entity_poly.type
_entity_poly.pdbx_seq_one_letter_code
_entity_poly.pdbx_strand_id
1 'polypeptide(L)'
;MREYQRNIYVFISDENRKFLRATQGANGVYTVARSTQPYPVSYNPTNMNLSEIEIKTNDEYFSPTRFVTGQYEFVKDAAAILRDLYYNGKGSEQKCYMTVISWNGDAGIYELSLYGRLDLSMKSEDEKKSSFSCNVIDDSAWGNLSVNDDVEYSIECNQRNPKAIRVLLDGINLYNKITYQTVQAPIIHLSEPNWFTMPFVLAAQDGDSVGLILQSQSLLNQPYVALGVGVGDVFPGEYFLKSITGTPNVRFSGSISLIPQINDPDTQLMGDITIMFVSSKGKMHGIFSNTELAGQNPPPIYEVPAHWDLVAGQTYTEEFDFSWDLEPDESVYLTAIVSDTPHPDRMFGFTPIVTNISVGTKTIPEPRIVYAVRPLDIAKELVKKATNGRFTINSSFFEENNKNVVTSGDALRGIQNSMIYTTFKDFFKAYNSLEFLALVTVGGELRIEKAVDVYSGDNEIIDLGDAISLELIPAKQYYCNKISVGCKTRLQASIRKT
;
A
#
# COMPACT_ATOMS: atom_id res chain seq x y z
N MET A 1 -19.09 49.82 -46.06
CA MET A 1 -18.59 48.45 -46.33
C MET A 1 -18.40 47.79 -44.98
N ARG A 2 -19.27 46.86 -44.57
CA ARG A 2 -19.03 46.04 -43.39
C ARG A 2 -17.97 45.01 -43.81
N GLU A 3 -16.77 45.09 -43.24
CA GLU A 3 -15.80 44.00 -43.35
C GLU A 3 -16.50 42.73 -42.86
N TYR A 4 -16.47 41.68 -43.68
CA TYR A 4 -16.94 40.36 -43.26
C TYR A 4 -16.06 39.92 -42.08
N GLN A 5 -16.61 39.97 -40.85
CA GLN A 5 -15.95 39.40 -39.68
C GLN A 5 -15.74 37.90 -39.93
N ARG A 6 -14.51 37.43 -39.75
CA ARG A 6 -14.18 36.01 -39.91
C ARG A 6 -14.59 35.29 -38.62
N ASN A 7 -15.42 34.25 -38.75
CA ASN A 7 -15.92 33.52 -37.58
C ASN A 7 -14.83 32.73 -36.85
N ILE A 8 -13.75 32.36 -37.53
CA ILE A 8 -12.67 31.55 -36.95
C ILE A 8 -11.30 32.05 -37.44
N TYR A 9 -10.38 32.20 -36.49
CA TYR A 9 -8.97 32.43 -36.76
C TYR A 9 -8.13 31.28 -36.22
N VAL A 10 -7.18 30.82 -37.02
CA VAL A 10 -6.22 29.78 -36.66
C VAL A 10 -4.83 30.40 -36.62
N PHE A 11 -4.06 30.08 -35.59
CA PHE A 11 -2.68 30.53 -35.41
C PHE A 11 -1.77 29.32 -35.21
N ILE A 12 -0.53 29.42 -35.70
CA ILE A 12 0.51 28.43 -35.46
C ILE A 12 1.64 29.14 -34.71
N SER A 13 2.11 28.56 -33.61
CA SER A 13 3.23 29.09 -32.83
C SER A 13 4.30 28.04 -32.56
N ASP A 14 5.54 28.50 -32.37
CA ASP A 14 6.66 27.63 -31.97
C ASP A 14 6.72 27.39 -30.45
N GLU A 15 7.71 26.61 -30.00
CA GLU A 15 7.96 26.30 -28.59
C GLU A 15 8.26 27.52 -27.71
N ASN A 16 8.66 28.65 -28.31
CA ASN A 16 8.95 29.89 -27.61
C ASN A 16 7.75 30.86 -27.65
N ARG A 17 6.56 30.36 -28.01
CA ARG A 17 5.32 31.14 -28.17
C ARG A 17 5.43 32.26 -29.19
N LYS A 18 6.32 32.14 -30.18
CA LYS A 18 6.34 33.05 -31.33
C LYS A 18 5.39 32.54 -32.39
N PHE A 19 4.53 33.41 -32.88
CA PHE A 19 3.61 33.12 -33.97
C PHE A 19 4.36 33.05 -35.29
N LEU A 20 3.94 32.10 -36.12
CA LEU A 20 4.54 31.79 -37.41
C LEU A 20 3.65 32.34 -38.51
N ARG A 21 4.28 32.98 -39.50
CA ARG A 21 3.60 33.52 -40.67
C ARG A 21 4.34 33.10 -41.92
N ALA A 22 3.64 32.48 -42.85
CA ALA A 22 4.15 32.24 -44.20
C ALA A 22 3.66 33.34 -45.15
N THR A 23 4.57 33.90 -45.94
CA THR A 23 4.26 34.90 -46.98
C THR A 23 4.71 34.37 -48.33
N GLN A 24 3.81 34.36 -49.31
CA GLN A 24 4.12 33.90 -50.66
C GLN A 24 4.75 35.04 -51.48
N GLY A 25 5.93 34.79 -52.03
CA GLY A 25 6.57 35.69 -52.99
C GLY A 25 5.92 35.61 -54.38
N ALA A 26 6.27 36.54 -55.26
CA ALA A 26 5.76 36.58 -56.64
C ALA A 26 6.11 35.33 -57.48
N ASN A 27 7.11 34.57 -57.06
CA ASN A 27 7.53 33.29 -57.64
C ASN A 27 6.74 32.08 -57.10
N GLY A 28 5.75 32.29 -56.23
CA GLY A 28 4.95 31.23 -55.63
C GLY A 28 5.59 30.53 -54.44
N VAL A 29 6.83 30.88 -54.08
CA VAL A 29 7.56 30.28 -52.94
C VAL A 29 7.16 30.98 -51.64
N TYR A 30 6.95 30.20 -50.59
CA TYR A 30 6.66 30.72 -49.26
C TYR A 30 7.94 31.00 -48.46
N THR A 31 7.92 32.07 -47.69
CA THR A 31 8.93 32.40 -46.67
C THR A 31 8.28 32.42 -45.30
N VAL A 32 8.87 31.77 -44.31
CA VAL A 32 8.32 31.65 -42.95
C VAL A 32 9.05 32.60 -42.01
N ALA A 33 8.29 33.46 -41.34
CA ALA A 33 8.78 34.41 -40.34
C ALA A 33 8.21 34.10 -38.96
N ARG A 34 8.98 34.42 -37.91
CA ARG A 34 8.59 34.31 -36.50
C ARG A 34 8.35 35.71 -35.94
N SER A 35 7.27 35.89 -35.17
CA SER A 35 6.96 37.16 -34.51
C SER A 35 6.30 36.95 -33.16
N THR A 36 6.41 37.93 -32.27
CA THR A 36 5.66 37.98 -31.01
C THR A 36 4.22 38.48 -31.22
N GLN A 37 3.94 39.12 -32.34
CA GLN A 37 2.59 39.57 -32.68
C GLN A 37 1.78 38.39 -33.26
N PRO A 38 0.53 38.17 -32.84
CA PRO A 38 -0.31 37.11 -33.38
C PRO A 38 -0.65 37.36 -34.85
N TYR A 39 -0.39 36.36 -35.69
CA TYR A 39 -0.77 36.35 -37.10
C TYR A 39 -1.62 35.12 -37.40
N PRO A 40 -2.89 35.29 -37.80
CA PRO A 40 -3.69 34.16 -38.20
C PRO A 40 -3.21 33.65 -39.55
N VAL A 41 -3.31 32.34 -39.77
CA VAL A 41 -3.14 31.78 -41.11
C VAL A 41 -4.26 32.27 -42.02
N SER A 42 -3.90 32.48 -43.27
CA SER A 42 -4.79 32.92 -44.34
C SER A 42 -5.77 31.80 -44.69
N TYR A 43 -5.35 30.55 -44.60
CA TYR A 43 -6.18 29.39 -44.90
C TYR A 43 -6.28 28.46 -43.68
N ASN A 44 -7.50 28.31 -43.15
CA ASN A 44 -7.79 27.37 -42.08
C ASN A 44 -7.68 25.92 -42.61
N PRO A 45 -7.46 24.92 -41.74
CA PRO A 45 -7.45 23.51 -42.13
C PRO A 45 -8.76 23.12 -42.83
N THR A 46 -8.68 22.32 -43.90
CA THR A 46 -9.81 22.03 -44.79
C THR A 46 -10.91 21.21 -44.12
N ASN A 47 -10.54 20.37 -43.15
CA ASN A 47 -11.43 19.48 -42.42
C ASN A 47 -11.76 19.99 -41.00
N MET A 48 -11.50 21.26 -40.69
CA MET A 48 -11.73 21.83 -39.36
C MET A 48 -13.21 21.84 -38.97
N ASN A 49 -14.12 21.95 -39.94
CA ASN A 49 -15.57 21.91 -39.69
C ASN A 49 -16.10 20.49 -39.39
N LEU A 50 -15.25 19.47 -39.50
CA LEU A 50 -15.58 18.06 -39.25
C LEU A 50 -14.92 17.52 -37.97
N SER A 51 -14.27 18.40 -37.19
CA SER A 51 -13.61 17.98 -35.95
C SER A 51 -14.66 17.74 -34.86
N GLU A 52 -14.90 16.48 -34.54
CA GLU A 52 -15.71 16.09 -33.38
C GLU A 52 -14.95 16.44 -32.10
N ILE A 53 -15.59 17.25 -31.25
CA ILE A 53 -15.14 17.51 -29.88
C ILE A 53 -15.97 16.60 -28.99
N GLU A 54 -15.34 15.60 -28.41
CA GLU A 54 -15.97 14.74 -27.42
C GLU A 54 -15.57 15.22 -26.02
N ILE A 55 -16.56 15.56 -25.20
CA ILE A 55 -16.35 15.90 -23.79
C ILE A 55 -16.89 14.76 -22.97
N LYS A 56 -16.02 14.13 -22.18
CA LYS A 56 -16.37 13.04 -21.26
C LYS A 56 -15.77 13.30 -19.90
N THR A 57 -16.52 12.96 -18.87
CA THR A 57 -15.96 12.84 -17.53
C THR A 57 -15.04 11.62 -17.49
N ASN A 58 -13.80 11.82 -17.05
CA ASN A 58 -12.88 10.73 -16.78
C ASN A 58 -13.39 9.94 -15.56
N ASP A 59 -13.62 8.64 -15.73
CA ASP A 59 -14.18 7.78 -14.68
C ASP A 59 -13.24 7.56 -13.48
N GLU A 60 -11.93 7.73 -13.68
CA GLU A 60 -10.91 7.53 -12.66
C GLU A 60 -10.69 8.79 -11.82
N TYR A 61 -10.66 9.95 -12.47
CA TYR A 61 -10.28 11.23 -11.84
C TYR A 61 -11.44 12.20 -11.64
N PHE A 62 -12.66 11.82 -12.06
CA PHE A 62 -13.84 12.70 -12.03
C PHE A 62 -13.56 14.06 -12.68
N SER A 63 -12.70 14.09 -13.70
CA SER A 63 -12.29 15.29 -14.44
C SER A 63 -13.16 15.49 -15.66
N PRO A 64 -13.63 16.70 -15.98
CA PRO A 64 -14.07 17.01 -17.33
C PRO A 64 -12.86 16.92 -18.26
N THR A 65 -12.92 16.03 -19.25
CA THR A 65 -11.85 15.85 -20.23
C THR A 65 -12.39 16.17 -21.60
N ARG A 66 -11.70 17.07 -22.31
CA ARG A 66 -12.00 17.40 -23.70
C ARG A 66 -11.08 16.62 -24.62
N PHE A 67 -11.67 15.75 -25.42
CA PHE A 67 -10.98 15.05 -26.50
C PHE A 67 -11.26 15.80 -27.79
N VAL A 68 -10.19 16.27 -28.43
CA VAL A 68 -10.27 16.77 -29.81
C VAL A 68 -9.69 15.67 -30.68
N THR A 69 -10.57 14.84 -31.23
CA THR A 69 -10.19 13.77 -32.14
C THR A 69 -10.15 14.32 -33.56
N GLY A 70 -8.95 14.46 -34.12
CA GLY A 70 -8.82 14.83 -35.53
C GLY A 70 -7.37 14.96 -36.00
N GLN A 71 -7.07 14.29 -37.11
CA GLN A 71 -5.95 14.69 -37.98
C GLN A 71 -6.39 15.93 -38.74
N TYR A 72 -5.68 17.04 -38.62
CA TYR A 72 -6.01 18.28 -39.35
C TYR A 72 -5.26 18.32 -40.68
N GLU A 73 -5.97 18.65 -41.76
CA GLU A 73 -5.39 18.81 -43.09
C GLU A 73 -5.09 20.30 -43.36
N PHE A 74 -3.82 20.69 -43.18
CA PHE A 74 -3.35 22.04 -43.42
C PHE A 74 -3.04 22.25 -44.89
N VAL A 75 -3.32 23.45 -45.41
CA VAL A 75 -3.10 23.81 -46.82
C VAL A 75 -2.39 25.16 -46.93
N LYS A 76 -1.81 25.42 -48.12
CA LYS A 76 -1.20 26.71 -48.49
C LYS A 76 -0.21 27.24 -47.44
N ASP A 77 -0.51 28.37 -46.80
CA ASP A 77 0.42 29.06 -45.90
C ASP A 77 0.63 28.28 -44.60
N ALA A 78 -0.43 27.69 -44.04
CA ALA A 78 -0.31 26.79 -42.89
C ALA A 78 0.54 25.55 -43.22
N ALA A 79 0.31 24.92 -44.38
CA ALA A 79 1.13 23.78 -44.82
C ALA A 79 2.58 24.18 -45.06
N ALA A 80 2.84 25.38 -45.61
CA ALA A 80 4.19 25.90 -45.79
C ALA A 80 4.92 26.12 -44.46
N ILE A 81 4.23 26.63 -43.43
CA ILE A 81 4.79 26.75 -42.07
C ILE A 81 5.20 25.37 -41.55
N LEU A 82 4.31 24.38 -41.62
CA LEU A 82 4.59 23.04 -41.09
C LEU A 82 5.69 22.32 -41.87
N ARG A 83 5.75 22.49 -43.20
CA ARG A 83 6.85 21.99 -44.03
C ARG A 83 8.18 22.62 -43.68
N ASP A 84 8.24 23.94 -43.46
CA ASP A 84 9.47 24.61 -43.05
C ASP A 84 9.96 24.10 -41.68
N LEU A 85 9.05 24.01 -40.72
CA LEU A 85 9.33 23.45 -39.39
C LEU A 85 9.84 22.00 -39.45
N TYR A 86 9.27 21.19 -40.34
CA TYR A 86 9.66 19.79 -40.48
C TYR A 86 10.98 19.63 -41.26
N TYR A 87 11.05 20.13 -42.49
CA TYR A 87 12.19 19.88 -43.39
C TYR A 87 13.40 20.77 -43.11
N ASN A 88 13.19 22.00 -42.64
CA ASN A 88 14.27 22.95 -42.35
C ASN A 88 14.52 23.13 -40.84
N GLY A 89 13.65 22.59 -39.98
CA GLY A 89 13.75 22.64 -38.52
C GLY A 89 14.22 21.32 -37.90
N LYS A 90 13.65 20.95 -36.75
CA LYS A 90 13.98 19.72 -35.99
C LYS A 90 13.20 18.47 -36.45
N GLY A 91 12.59 18.48 -37.64
CA GLY A 91 11.86 17.31 -38.15
C GLY A 91 10.68 16.91 -37.27
N SER A 92 10.57 15.60 -37.00
CA SER A 92 9.53 15.01 -36.14
C SER A 92 9.61 15.50 -34.68
N GLU A 93 10.76 15.98 -34.21
CA GLU A 93 10.94 16.50 -32.86
C GLU A 93 10.57 17.98 -32.72
N GLN A 94 10.24 18.65 -33.84
CA GLN A 94 9.93 20.07 -33.84
C GLN A 94 8.60 20.32 -33.12
N LYS A 95 8.68 21.03 -31.99
CA LYS A 95 7.50 21.45 -31.22
C LYS A 95 6.85 22.68 -31.87
N CYS A 96 5.55 22.56 -32.14
CA CYS A 96 4.69 23.66 -32.56
C CYS A 96 3.25 23.43 -32.09
N TYR A 97 2.49 24.52 -32.01
CA TYR A 97 1.17 24.54 -31.40
C TYR A 97 0.17 25.19 -32.35
N MET A 98 -1.05 24.66 -32.37
CA MET A 98 -2.20 25.26 -33.03
C MET A 98 -3.07 25.95 -31.99
N THR A 99 -3.44 27.20 -32.25
CA THR A 99 -4.43 27.95 -31.48
C THR A 99 -5.59 28.31 -32.40
N VAL A 100 -6.81 28.00 -32.01
CA VAL A 100 -8.03 28.37 -32.72
C VAL A 100 -8.86 29.26 -31.82
N ILE A 101 -9.27 30.41 -32.34
CA ILE A 101 -10.24 31.29 -31.69
C ILE A 101 -11.47 31.45 -32.57
N SER A 102 -12.64 31.44 -31.95
CA SER A 102 -13.95 31.55 -32.60
C SER A 102 -14.67 32.80 -32.14
N TRP A 103 -15.44 33.42 -33.04
CA TRP A 103 -16.31 34.54 -32.71
C TRP A 103 -17.51 34.04 -31.92
N ASN A 104 -17.66 34.50 -30.69
CA ASN A 104 -18.88 34.31 -29.91
C ASN A 104 -19.84 35.46 -30.25
N GLY A 105 -20.90 35.12 -31.00
CA GLY A 105 -21.89 36.09 -31.48
C GLY A 105 -22.70 36.76 -30.38
N ASP A 106 -22.89 36.08 -29.25
CA ASP A 106 -23.71 36.54 -28.14
C ASP A 106 -22.92 37.46 -27.20
N ALA A 107 -21.66 37.11 -26.91
CA ALA A 107 -20.77 37.90 -26.08
C ALA A 107 -20.05 39.03 -26.85
N GLY A 108 -20.06 38.97 -28.19
CA GLY A 108 -19.39 39.96 -29.04
C GLY A 108 -17.87 39.96 -28.91
N ILE A 109 -17.28 38.83 -28.51
CA ILE A 109 -15.84 38.65 -28.30
C ILE A 109 -15.34 37.38 -28.99
N TYR A 110 -14.03 37.31 -29.22
CA TYR A 110 -13.38 36.07 -29.68
C TYR A 110 -12.93 35.24 -28.48
N GLU A 111 -13.25 33.95 -28.50
CA GLU A 111 -12.93 33.00 -27.41
C GLU A 111 -12.04 31.87 -27.91
N LEU A 112 -11.25 31.29 -26.99
CA LEU A 112 -10.32 30.21 -27.31
C LEU A 112 -11.10 28.90 -27.54
N SER A 113 -11.20 28.48 -28.80
CA SER A 113 -11.86 27.23 -29.16
C SER A 113 -10.93 26.03 -29.04
N LEU A 114 -9.63 26.13 -29.36
CA LEU A 114 -8.71 24.99 -29.31
C LEU A 114 -7.28 25.46 -29.08
N TYR A 115 -6.55 24.73 -28.24
CA TYR A 115 -5.10 24.84 -28.11
C TYR A 115 -4.50 23.44 -27.99
N GLY A 116 -3.51 23.12 -28.83
CA GLY A 116 -2.85 21.82 -28.74
C GLY A 116 -1.56 21.76 -29.54
N ARG A 117 -0.72 20.76 -29.24
CA ARG A 117 0.57 20.55 -29.89
C ARG A 117 0.38 19.76 -31.17
N LEU A 118 0.96 20.20 -32.28
CA LEU A 118 0.95 19.42 -33.52
C LEU A 118 2.00 18.31 -33.45
N ASP A 119 1.57 17.08 -33.72
CA ASP A 119 2.44 15.92 -33.78
C ASP A 119 2.96 15.69 -35.19
N LEU A 120 4.19 16.15 -35.44
CA LEU A 120 4.82 16.01 -36.73
C LEU A 120 5.42 14.61 -36.96
N SER A 121 5.46 13.73 -35.94
CA SER A 121 5.94 12.36 -36.10
C SER A 121 4.97 11.50 -36.93
N MET A 122 3.67 11.82 -36.85
CA MET A 122 2.58 11.16 -37.57
C MET A 122 2.16 11.95 -38.82
N LYS A 123 3.08 12.73 -39.42
CA LYS A 123 2.73 13.55 -40.59
C LYS A 123 2.33 12.69 -41.79
N SER A 124 1.41 13.21 -42.60
CA SER A 124 1.10 12.70 -43.93
C SER A 124 0.99 13.86 -44.91
N GLU A 125 1.38 13.66 -46.16
CA GLU A 125 1.28 14.67 -47.21
C GLU A 125 0.60 14.08 -48.45
N ASP A 126 -0.36 14.83 -49.00
CA ASP A 126 -0.97 14.53 -50.30
C ASP A 126 -0.45 15.57 -51.31
N GLU A 127 0.44 15.14 -52.19
CA GLU A 127 1.04 15.99 -53.22
C GLU A 127 -0.02 16.61 -54.15
N LYS A 128 -1.12 15.90 -54.43
CA LYS A 128 -2.17 16.37 -55.34
C LYS A 128 -3.00 17.49 -54.70
N LYS A 129 -3.19 17.44 -53.38
CA LYS A 129 -3.88 18.48 -52.61
C LYS A 129 -2.93 19.55 -52.06
N SER A 130 -1.61 19.32 -52.19
CA SER A 130 -0.57 20.14 -51.56
C SER A 130 -0.79 20.31 -50.05
N SER A 131 -1.40 19.34 -49.40
CA SER A 131 -1.76 19.39 -47.99
C SER A 131 -0.69 18.76 -47.10
N PHE A 132 -0.67 19.19 -45.84
CA PHE A 132 0.17 18.66 -44.78
C PHE A 132 -0.77 18.28 -43.63
N SER A 133 -0.81 17.01 -43.27
CA SER A 133 -1.74 16.49 -42.29
C SER A 133 -1.02 15.99 -41.04
N CYS A 134 -1.46 16.43 -39.87
CA CYS A 134 -0.92 15.96 -38.59
C CYS A 134 -1.99 15.99 -37.49
N ASN A 135 -1.76 15.19 -36.44
CA ASN A 135 -2.65 15.14 -35.29
C ASN A 135 -2.35 16.30 -34.34
N VAL A 136 -3.37 16.77 -33.64
CA VAL A 136 -3.21 17.64 -32.48
C VAL A 136 -3.19 16.75 -31.24
N ILE A 137 -2.06 16.72 -30.52
CA ILE A 137 -1.91 16.05 -29.22
C ILE A 137 -2.13 17.08 -28.12
N ASP A 138 -2.78 16.63 -27.05
CA ASP A 138 -2.86 17.39 -25.81
C ASP A 138 -1.48 17.43 -25.11
N ASP A 139 -0.85 18.62 -25.10
CA ASP A 139 0.37 18.91 -24.30
C ASP A 139 0.02 19.67 -23.00
N SER A 140 -1.24 19.61 -22.57
CA SER A 140 -1.67 20.16 -21.29
C SER A 140 -1.00 19.43 -20.12
N ALA A 141 -1.14 20.02 -18.93
CA ALA A 141 -0.71 19.40 -17.69
C ALA A 141 -1.39 18.04 -17.48
N TRP A 142 -2.67 17.91 -17.87
CA TRP A 142 -3.41 16.65 -17.81
C TRP A 142 -2.86 15.62 -18.79
N GLY A 143 -2.70 15.98 -20.08
CA GLY A 143 -2.18 15.06 -21.08
C GLY A 143 -0.79 14.52 -20.77
N ASN A 144 0.09 15.32 -20.15
CA ASN A 144 1.40 14.86 -19.71
C ASN A 144 1.32 13.96 -18.46
N LEU A 145 0.39 14.24 -17.53
CA LEU A 145 0.21 13.45 -16.32
C LEU A 145 -0.41 12.08 -16.62
N SER A 146 -1.45 12.03 -17.46
CA SER A 146 -2.21 10.81 -17.76
C SER A 146 -1.40 9.73 -18.47
N VAL A 147 -0.25 10.08 -19.07
CA VAL A 147 0.66 9.10 -19.70
C VAL A 147 1.54 8.40 -18.65
N ASN A 148 1.76 9.03 -17.50
CA ASN A 148 2.68 8.57 -16.46
C ASN A 148 2.00 8.45 -15.08
N ASP A 149 0.67 8.37 -15.04
CA ASP A 149 -0.10 8.39 -13.80
C ASP A 149 0.02 7.09 -13.00
N ASP A 150 0.23 5.97 -13.69
CA ASP A 150 0.47 4.63 -13.14
C ASP A 150 1.96 4.30 -12.92
N VAL A 151 2.86 5.26 -13.17
CA VAL A 151 4.30 5.04 -12.92
C VAL A 151 4.59 5.20 -11.43
N GLU A 152 5.23 4.19 -10.84
CA GLU A 152 5.63 4.24 -9.43
C GLU A 152 6.81 5.19 -9.22
N TYR A 153 6.67 6.10 -8.26
CA TYR A 153 7.71 7.01 -7.84
C TYR A 153 8.05 6.83 -6.36
N SER A 154 9.33 6.97 -6.04
CA SER A 154 9.81 7.04 -4.66
C SER A 154 9.81 8.47 -4.14
N ILE A 155 9.31 8.68 -2.93
CA ILE A 155 9.32 9.98 -2.25
C ILE A 155 10.03 9.80 -0.92
N GLU A 156 11.05 10.61 -0.66
CA GLU A 156 11.80 10.56 0.59
C GLU A 156 10.87 10.84 1.78
N CYS A 157 10.82 9.89 2.72
CA CYS A 157 10.03 9.96 3.94
C CYS A 157 10.98 9.91 5.15
N ASN A 158 11.97 10.79 5.16
CA ASN A 158 13.04 10.83 6.15
C ASN A 158 13.57 12.28 6.28
N GLN A 159 14.57 12.49 7.13
CA GLN A 159 15.13 13.82 7.43
C GLN A 159 15.70 14.58 6.23
N ARG A 160 16.02 13.90 5.11
CA ARG A 160 16.58 14.54 3.90
C ARG A 160 15.53 15.31 3.12
N ASN A 161 14.26 14.95 3.26
CA ASN A 161 13.16 15.66 2.62
C ASN A 161 12.76 16.88 3.47
N PRO A 162 12.95 18.13 2.99
CA PRO A 162 12.55 19.32 3.73
C PRO A 162 11.03 19.44 3.94
N LYS A 163 10.22 18.69 3.18
CA LYS A 163 8.76 18.61 3.33
C LYS A 163 8.32 17.50 4.30
N ALA A 164 9.23 16.65 4.75
CA ALA A 164 8.90 15.63 5.74
C ALA A 164 8.72 16.27 7.12
N ILE A 165 7.65 15.91 7.80
CA ILE A 165 7.34 16.35 9.15
C ILE A 165 7.52 15.20 10.14
N ARG A 166 7.84 15.57 11.37
CA ARG A 166 8.02 14.65 12.49
C ARG A 166 6.68 14.44 13.18
N VAL A 167 6.25 13.19 13.26
CA VAL A 167 4.99 12.79 13.89
C VAL A 167 5.32 11.87 15.05
N LEU A 168 4.74 12.17 16.22
CA LEU A 168 4.81 11.27 17.35
C LEU A 168 3.81 10.14 17.12
N LEU A 169 4.32 8.92 16.93
CA LEU A 169 3.52 7.72 16.90
C LEU A 169 3.45 7.16 18.33
N ASP A 170 2.30 7.39 18.97
CA ASP A 170 2.02 6.92 20.33
C ASP A 170 1.57 5.46 20.32
N GLY A 171 2.51 4.55 20.03
CA GLY A 171 2.30 3.10 20.09
C GLY A 171 1.29 2.55 19.08
N ILE A 172 1.67 1.52 18.31
CA ILE A 172 0.71 0.73 17.53
C ILE A 172 0.65 -0.69 18.10
N ASN A 173 -0.54 -1.27 18.14
CA ASN A 173 -0.66 -2.67 18.53
C ASN A 173 0.00 -3.55 17.45
N LEU A 174 1.09 -4.21 17.82
CA LEU A 174 1.75 -5.22 17.02
C LEU A 174 1.23 -6.59 17.45
N TYR A 175 0.70 -7.33 16.49
CA TYR A 175 0.26 -8.70 16.68
C TYR A 175 1.33 -9.63 16.11
N ASN A 176 1.72 -10.64 16.89
CA ASN A 176 2.64 -11.66 16.44
C ASN A 176 2.05 -13.05 16.70
N LYS A 177 2.17 -13.93 15.72
CA LYS A 177 1.84 -15.34 15.84
C LYS A 177 3.10 -16.15 15.58
N ILE A 178 3.61 -16.73 16.64
CA ILE A 178 4.83 -17.54 16.62
C ILE A 178 4.40 -19.00 16.60
N THR A 179 5.01 -19.80 15.73
CA THR A 179 4.73 -21.24 15.62
C THR A 179 5.96 -22.02 16.00
N TYR A 180 5.80 -22.89 16.99
CA TYR A 180 6.82 -23.83 17.42
C TYR A 180 6.39 -25.26 17.11
N GLN A 181 7.38 -26.16 17.00
CA GLN A 181 7.18 -27.57 16.73
C GLN A 181 7.94 -28.44 17.72
N THR A 182 7.28 -29.47 18.23
CA THR A 182 7.96 -30.58 18.91
C THR A 182 8.81 -31.39 17.93
N VAL A 183 9.90 -31.98 18.40
CA VAL A 183 10.76 -32.85 17.58
C VAL A 183 10.39 -34.31 17.82
N GLN A 184 10.18 -35.06 16.74
CA GLN A 184 9.94 -36.49 16.79
C GLN A 184 11.24 -37.27 16.98
N ALA A 185 11.69 -37.33 18.23
CA ALA A 185 12.84 -38.12 18.65
C ALA A 185 12.50 -38.86 19.97
N PRO A 186 12.91 -40.13 20.12
CA PRO A 186 12.76 -40.85 21.38
C PRO A 186 13.50 -40.13 22.52
N ILE A 187 12.78 -39.83 23.60
CA ILE A 187 13.33 -39.37 24.86
C ILE A 187 13.28 -40.57 25.81
N ILE A 188 14.45 -41.05 26.21
CA ILE A 188 14.62 -42.27 26.99
C ILE A 188 15.10 -41.92 28.39
N HIS A 189 14.43 -42.49 29.39
CA HIS A 189 14.69 -42.28 30.80
C HIS A 189 15.37 -43.51 31.45
N LEU A 190 16.40 -43.26 32.27
CA LEU A 190 17.21 -44.26 32.96
C LEU A 190 17.09 -44.05 34.49
N SER A 191 16.13 -44.74 35.11
CA SER A 191 16.02 -45.12 36.53
C SER A 191 15.95 -44.08 37.67
N GLU A 192 16.10 -42.76 37.46
CA GLU A 192 16.03 -41.73 38.52
C GLU A 192 15.12 -40.56 38.12
N PRO A 193 14.23 -40.01 38.96
CA PRO A 193 13.40 -38.88 38.57
C PRO A 193 14.21 -37.77 37.89
N ASN A 194 13.80 -37.41 36.68
CA ASN A 194 14.52 -36.47 35.83
C ASN A 194 13.59 -35.38 35.33
N TRP A 195 14.13 -34.17 35.29
CA TRP A 195 13.49 -33.03 34.65
C TRP A 195 14.27 -32.71 33.38
N PHE A 196 13.57 -32.53 32.27
CA PHE A 196 14.20 -32.10 31.03
C PHE A 196 13.36 -31.09 30.27
N THR A 197 14.05 -30.26 29.50
CA THR A 197 13.44 -29.40 28.48
C THR A 197 13.09 -30.24 27.27
N MET A 198 11.88 -30.09 26.74
CA MET A 198 11.49 -30.78 25.50
C MET A 198 12.09 -30.07 24.28
N PRO A 199 12.62 -30.78 23.27
CA PRO A 199 12.94 -30.16 21.99
C PRO A 199 11.74 -29.40 21.41
N PHE A 200 11.91 -28.09 21.23
CA PHE A 200 10.84 -27.20 20.81
C PHE A 200 11.39 -26.14 19.85
N VAL A 201 11.18 -26.36 18.56
CA VAL A 201 11.84 -25.61 17.49
C VAL A 201 10.97 -24.47 17.02
N LEU A 202 11.54 -23.27 16.90
CA LEU A 202 10.89 -22.13 16.26
C LEU A 202 10.75 -22.40 14.76
N ALA A 203 9.52 -22.66 14.29
CA ALA A 203 9.24 -23.07 12.92
C ALA A 203 8.82 -21.90 12.01
N ALA A 204 8.04 -20.96 12.53
CA ALA A 204 7.58 -19.79 11.77
C ALA A 204 7.21 -18.62 12.69
N GLN A 205 7.24 -17.41 12.11
CA GLN A 205 6.77 -16.19 12.73
C GLN A 205 5.96 -15.38 11.71
N ASP A 206 4.73 -15.02 12.07
CA ASP A 206 3.86 -14.16 11.28
C ASP A 206 3.46 -12.93 12.11
N GLY A 207 3.90 -11.74 11.66
CA GLY A 207 3.77 -10.49 12.38
C GLY A 207 5.04 -10.06 13.12
N ASP A 208 4.89 -9.09 14.02
CA ASP A 208 6.01 -8.43 14.71
C ASP A 208 5.68 -8.20 16.19
N SER A 209 6.72 -8.10 17.02
CA SER A 209 6.58 -7.87 18.46
C SER A 209 7.78 -7.15 19.04
N VAL A 210 7.56 -6.35 20.08
CA VAL A 210 8.63 -5.63 20.79
C VAL A 210 8.83 -6.24 22.17
N GLY A 211 10.09 -6.28 22.63
CA GLY A 211 10.43 -6.73 23.98
C GLY A 211 10.35 -8.25 24.17
N LEU A 212 10.42 -9.03 23.09
CA LEU A 212 10.45 -10.49 23.14
C LEU A 212 11.75 -11.04 22.54
N ILE A 213 12.31 -12.07 23.16
CA ILE A 213 13.36 -12.91 22.59
C ILE A 213 12.75 -14.29 22.30
N LEU A 214 12.86 -14.71 21.05
CA LEU A 214 12.36 -15.99 20.55
C LEU A 214 13.54 -16.87 20.18
N GLN A 215 13.52 -18.14 20.61
CA GLN A 215 14.54 -19.10 20.24
C GLN A 215 14.00 -20.53 20.29
N SER A 216 14.72 -21.46 19.67
CA SER A 216 14.45 -22.89 19.82
C SER A 216 14.99 -23.38 21.16
N GLN A 217 14.31 -24.37 21.73
CA GLN A 217 14.72 -25.09 22.93
C GLN A 217 15.25 -26.48 22.54
N SER A 218 16.35 -26.91 23.15
CA SER A 218 16.94 -28.23 22.95
C SER A 218 16.57 -29.20 24.06
N LEU A 219 16.85 -30.50 23.86
CA LEU A 219 16.76 -31.49 24.94
C LEU A 219 17.94 -31.26 25.90
N LEU A 220 17.65 -30.82 27.11
CA LEU A 220 18.60 -30.77 28.22
C LEU A 220 18.02 -31.55 29.38
N ASN A 221 18.74 -32.58 29.83
CA ASN A 221 18.31 -33.43 30.95
C ASN A 221 19.09 -33.06 32.21
N GLN A 222 18.38 -32.94 33.34
CA GLN A 222 18.95 -32.69 34.65
C GLN A 222 18.34 -33.66 35.68
N PRO A 223 19.15 -34.17 36.63
CA PRO A 223 18.60 -34.93 37.75
C PRO A 223 17.55 -34.07 38.46
N TYR A 224 16.46 -34.68 38.93
CA TYR A 224 15.40 -33.94 39.62
C TYR A 224 15.98 -33.22 40.85
N VAL A 225 15.98 -31.88 40.79
CA VAL A 225 16.50 -31.03 41.85
C VAL A 225 15.38 -30.74 42.85
N ALA A 226 15.71 -30.73 44.15
CA ALA A 226 14.75 -30.57 45.24
C ALA A 226 13.84 -29.34 45.13
N LEU A 227 12.69 -29.42 45.82
CA LEU A 227 11.68 -28.36 45.95
C LEU A 227 12.33 -26.99 46.27
N GLY A 228 12.08 -25.99 45.42
CA GLY A 228 12.48 -24.59 45.65
C GLY A 228 13.50 -24.01 44.67
N VAL A 229 14.04 -24.80 43.73
CA VAL A 229 14.89 -24.30 42.64
C VAL A 229 14.02 -23.91 41.44
N GLY A 230 14.20 -22.70 40.89
CA GLY A 230 13.43 -22.23 39.74
C GLY A 230 13.86 -22.92 38.45
N VAL A 231 12.93 -23.15 37.51
CA VAL A 231 13.25 -23.80 36.21
C VAL A 231 14.35 -23.07 35.45
N GLY A 232 14.45 -21.74 35.61
CA GLY A 232 15.49 -20.93 34.98
C GLY A 232 16.89 -21.15 35.54
N ASP A 233 17.00 -21.60 36.80
CA ASP A 233 18.27 -21.97 37.42
C ASP A 233 18.70 -23.39 36.99
N VAL A 234 17.72 -24.28 36.77
CA VAL A 234 17.96 -25.66 36.31
C VAL A 234 18.34 -25.70 34.83
N PHE A 235 17.67 -24.88 33.99
CA PHE A 235 17.88 -24.84 32.55
C PHE A 235 18.23 -23.42 32.07
N PRO A 236 19.42 -22.91 32.45
CA PRO A 236 19.83 -21.57 32.06
C PRO A 236 20.00 -21.52 30.53
N GLY A 237 19.26 -20.63 29.88
CA GLY A 237 19.36 -20.41 28.44
C GLY A 237 18.53 -21.35 27.55
N GLU A 238 17.87 -22.37 28.10
CA GLU A 238 17.01 -23.30 27.36
C GLU A 238 15.52 -22.90 27.45
N TYR A 239 15.22 -21.60 27.34
CA TYR A 239 13.83 -21.12 27.19
C TYR A 239 13.46 -21.06 25.71
N PHE A 240 12.18 -21.09 25.35
CA PHE A 240 11.76 -20.84 23.96
C PHE A 240 11.28 -19.41 23.73
N LEU A 241 10.83 -18.74 24.80
CA LEU A 241 10.32 -17.37 24.81
C LEU A 241 10.83 -16.65 26.05
N LYS A 242 11.31 -15.42 25.90
CA LYS A 242 11.61 -14.52 27.02
C LYS A 242 11.00 -13.14 26.79
N SER A 243 10.30 -12.62 27.79
CA SER A 243 9.84 -11.23 27.80
C SER A 243 10.88 -10.33 28.46
N ILE A 244 11.31 -9.28 27.77
CA ILE A 244 12.27 -8.29 28.28
C ILE A 244 11.54 -7.19 29.05
N THR A 245 10.41 -6.72 28.52
CA THR A 245 9.69 -5.55 29.06
C THR A 245 8.42 -5.92 29.82
N GLY A 246 8.10 -7.21 29.92
CA GLY A 246 6.79 -7.69 30.29
C GLY A 246 5.85 -7.71 29.08
N THR A 247 4.98 -8.71 29.01
CA THR A 247 4.06 -8.91 27.89
C THR A 247 2.75 -9.48 28.40
N PRO A 248 1.66 -8.68 28.42
CA PRO A 248 0.37 -9.17 28.88
C PRO A 248 -0.25 -10.12 27.86
N ASN A 249 -1.09 -11.03 28.35
CA ASN A 249 -1.97 -11.90 27.57
C ASN A 249 -1.26 -12.65 26.42
N VAL A 250 -0.10 -13.23 26.70
CA VAL A 250 0.58 -14.16 25.80
C VAL A 250 -0.25 -15.44 25.76
N ARG A 251 -0.85 -15.74 24.60
CA ARG A 251 -1.73 -16.89 24.41
C ARG A 251 -0.94 -18.07 23.87
N PHE A 252 -1.07 -19.22 24.53
CA PHE A 252 -0.50 -20.49 24.12
C PHE A 252 -1.63 -21.40 23.70
N SER A 253 -1.59 -21.93 22.49
CA SER A 253 -2.63 -22.81 21.98
C SER A 253 -2.07 -23.84 21.02
N GLY A 254 -2.58 -25.06 21.06
CA GLY A 254 -2.19 -26.14 20.17
C GLY A 254 -2.51 -27.49 20.77
N SER A 255 -1.78 -28.49 20.34
CA SER A 255 -1.83 -29.83 20.94
C SER A 255 -0.42 -30.37 21.12
N ILE A 256 -0.26 -31.27 22.09
CA ILE A 256 0.92 -32.15 22.19
C ILE A 256 0.44 -33.57 22.00
N SER A 257 1.13 -34.27 21.10
CA SER A 257 0.91 -35.69 20.87
C SER A 257 2.18 -36.48 21.21
N LEU A 258 2.04 -37.65 21.82
CA LEU A 258 3.17 -38.51 22.19
C LEU A 258 2.83 -40.00 22.07
N ILE A 259 3.87 -40.81 21.90
CA ILE A 259 3.81 -42.27 21.90
C ILE A 259 4.74 -42.79 23.02
N PRO A 260 4.22 -43.40 24.09
CA PRO A 260 5.02 -44.07 25.11
C PRO A 260 5.78 -45.26 24.53
N GLN A 261 6.99 -45.48 25.01
CA GLN A 261 7.88 -46.57 24.65
C GLN A 261 8.30 -47.34 25.90
N ILE A 262 8.37 -48.67 25.76
CA ILE A 262 8.76 -49.59 26.84
C ILE A 262 9.82 -50.55 26.28
N ASN A 263 10.85 -50.85 27.09
CA ASN A 263 11.86 -51.86 26.76
C ASN A 263 11.53 -53.27 27.31
N ASP A 264 10.51 -53.44 28.16
CA ASP A 264 10.03 -54.74 28.68
C ASP A 264 8.51 -54.95 28.46
N PRO A 265 8.09 -55.83 27.53
CA PRO A 265 6.67 -56.06 27.18
C PRO A 265 5.84 -56.75 28.28
N ASP A 266 6.46 -57.30 29.34
CA ASP A 266 5.77 -58.07 30.37
C ASP A 266 5.45 -57.26 31.66
N THR A 267 5.78 -55.97 31.70
CA THR A 267 5.53 -55.10 32.87
C THR A 267 4.51 -53.99 32.57
N GLN A 268 3.54 -53.80 33.47
CA GLN A 268 2.69 -52.61 33.47
C GLN A 268 3.56 -51.36 33.65
N LEU A 269 3.19 -50.25 33.00
CA LEU A 269 3.91 -48.98 33.10
C LEU A 269 3.91 -48.49 34.54
N MET A 270 5.09 -48.41 35.15
CA MET A 270 5.30 -47.88 36.50
C MET A 270 6.12 -46.57 36.48
N GLY A 271 5.93 -45.76 35.44
CA GLY A 271 6.59 -44.46 35.29
C GLY A 271 5.58 -43.35 35.07
N ASP A 272 5.82 -42.21 35.72
CA ASP A 272 4.99 -41.03 35.62
C ASP A 272 5.66 -40.05 34.68
N ILE A 273 4.90 -39.49 33.75
CA ILE A 273 5.30 -38.40 32.88
C ILE A 273 4.36 -37.23 33.13
N THR A 274 4.92 -36.05 33.31
CA THR A 274 4.14 -34.81 33.28
C THR A 274 4.79 -33.83 32.33
N ILE A 275 4.02 -33.37 31.33
CA ILE A 275 4.44 -32.33 30.38
C ILE A 275 3.76 -31.03 30.77
N MET A 276 4.52 -29.94 30.83
CA MET A 276 4.00 -28.65 31.28
C MET A 276 4.78 -27.48 30.68
N PHE A 277 4.09 -26.36 30.52
CA PHE A 277 4.75 -25.06 30.41
C PHE A 277 5.15 -24.57 31.79
N VAL A 278 6.36 -24.01 31.91
CA VAL A 278 6.88 -23.43 33.15
C VAL A 278 7.51 -22.08 32.85
N SER A 279 7.40 -21.11 33.75
CA SER A 279 8.11 -19.84 33.66
C SER A 279 9.24 -19.73 34.70
N SER A 280 10.26 -18.92 34.40
CA SER A 280 11.33 -18.61 35.35
C SER A 280 10.86 -17.87 36.61
N LYS A 281 9.61 -17.39 36.63
CA LYS A 281 8.96 -16.74 37.79
C LYS A 281 7.92 -17.64 38.47
N GLY A 282 7.88 -18.93 38.12
CA GLY A 282 7.08 -19.94 38.82
C GLY A 282 5.66 -20.14 38.30
N LYS A 283 5.29 -19.55 37.16
CA LYS A 283 4.03 -19.89 36.48
C LYS A 283 4.12 -21.28 35.89
N MET A 284 3.07 -22.08 36.00
CA MET A 284 3.04 -23.46 35.51
C MET A 284 1.68 -23.79 34.90
N HIS A 285 1.67 -24.55 33.81
CA HIS A 285 0.47 -25.07 33.17
C HIS A 285 0.75 -26.49 32.68
N GLY A 286 0.12 -27.47 33.35
CA GLY A 286 0.21 -28.88 32.95
C GLY A 286 -0.61 -29.15 31.70
N ILE A 287 -0.03 -29.88 30.75
CA ILE A 287 -0.66 -30.26 29.48
C ILE A 287 -1.05 -31.74 29.52
N PHE A 288 -0.15 -32.58 30.02
CA PHE A 288 -0.32 -34.03 30.05
C PHE A 288 0.25 -34.59 31.34
N SER A 289 -0.47 -35.52 31.99
CA SER A 289 0.05 -36.29 33.11
C SER A 289 -0.64 -37.65 33.18
N ASN A 290 0.11 -38.71 33.46
CA ASN A 290 -0.44 -40.04 33.75
C ASN A 290 -0.43 -40.37 35.25
N THR A 291 -0.21 -39.39 36.12
CA THR A 291 -0.38 -39.54 37.55
C THR A 291 -1.27 -38.48 38.16
N GLU A 292 -2.01 -38.90 39.19
CA GLU A 292 -2.52 -37.96 40.16
C GLU A 292 -1.34 -37.43 40.97
N LEU A 293 -1.00 -36.15 40.83
CA LEU A 293 -0.18 -35.42 41.80
C LEU A 293 -0.96 -35.20 43.13
N ALA A 294 -1.83 -36.14 43.52
CA ALA A 294 -2.64 -36.08 44.72
C ALA A 294 -1.76 -36.42 45.94
N GLY A 295 -1.32 -35.40 46.67
CA GLY A 295 -0.67 -35.62 47.97
C GLY A 295 0.24 -34.50 48.48
N GLN A 296 0.64 -33.53 47.65
CA GLN A 296 1.34 -32.36 48.17
C GLN A 296 0.34 -31.33 48.69
N ASN A 297 0.62 -30.77 49.87
CA ASN A 297 -0.20 -29.73 50.50
C ASN A 297 0.66 -28.47 50.64
N PRO A 298 0.32 -27.35 49.98
CA PRO A 298 -0.92 -27.12 49.25
C PRO A 298 -1.04 -27.98 47.98
N PRO A 299 -2.27 -28.32 47.55
CA PRO A 299 -2.49 -29.09 46.33
C PRO A 299 -1.71 -28.43 45.21
N PRO A 300 -0.95 -29.22 44.43
CA PRO A 300 -0.27 -28.70 43.26
C PRO A 300 -1.41 -28.12 42.36
N ILE A 301 -1.25 -26.88 41.86
CA ILE A 301 -2.29 -26.02 41.21
C ILE A 301 -2.75 -26.58 39.83
N TYR A 302 -2.71 -27.89 39.63
CA TYR A 302 -2.81 -28.54 38.33
C TYR A 302 -4.14 -29.28 38.22
N GLU A 303 -5.03 -28.80 37.35
CA GLU A 303 -6.01 -29.66 36.69
C GLU A 303 -5.33 -30.20 35.44
N VAL A 304 -4.65 -31.35 35.56
CA VAL A 304 -4.21 -32.11 34.38
C VAL A 304 -5.19 -33.26 34.19
N PRO A 305 -5.66 -33.56 32.97
CA PRO A 305 -6.42 -34.77 32.72
C PRO A 305 -5.58 -35.98 33.13
N ALA A 306 -5.97 -36.68 34.20
CA ALA A 306 -5.26 -37.87 34.64
C ALA A 306 -5.62 -39.05 33.71
N HIS A 307 -4.61 -39.65 33.08
CA HIS A 307 -4.74 -40.91 32.34
C HIS A 307 -4.12 -42.03 33.16
N TRP A 308 -4.93 -42.95 33.70
CA TRP A 308 -4.44 -43.91 34.69
C TRP A 308 -3.65 -45.11 34.15
N ASP A 309 -3.52 -45.28 32.83
CA ASP A 309 -2.64 -46.32 32.25
C ASP A 309 -2.15 -45.88 30.86
N LEU A 310 -0.84 -45.66 30.72
CA LEU A 310 -0.24 -45.51 29.40
C LEU A 310 -0.11 -46.90 28.73
N VAL A 311 -0.14 -46.96 27.40
CA VAL A 311 0.06 -48.20 26.63
C VAL A 311 1.16 -47.94 25.61
N ALA A 312 2.17 -48.83 25.59
CA ALA A 312 3.26 -48.73 24.62
C ALA A 312 2.73 -48.72 23.18
N GLY A 313 3.23 -47.79 22.37
CA GLY A 313 2.83 -47.65 20.98
C GLY A 313 1.48 -46.98 20.75
N GLN A 314 0.69 -46.70 21.80
CA GLN A 314 -0.54 -45.92 21.68
C GLN A 314 -0.22 -44.42 21.61
N THR A 315 -0.90 -43.70 20.72
CA THR A 315 -0.80 -42.25 20.62
C THR A 315 -1.75 -41.58 21.61
N TYR A 316 -1.21 -40.65 22.40
CA TYR A 316 -1.97 -39.75 23.27
C TYR A 316 -1.85 -38.33 22.73
N THR A 317 -2.95 -37.58 22.72
CA THR A 317 -3.00 -36.21 22.22
C THR A 317 -3.82 -35.38 23.19
N GLU A 318 -3.24 -34.28 23.67
CA GLU A 318 -3.94 -33.30 24.51
C GLU A 318 -3.91 -31.94 23.84
N GLU A 319 -5.07 -31.28 23.84
CA GLU A 319 -5.24 -29.90 23.37
C GLU A 319 -5.15 -28.94 24.56
N PHE A 320 -4.57 -27.76 24.33
CA PHE A 320 -4.50 -26.72 25.33
C PHE A 320 -4.74 -25.35 24.70
N ASP A 321 -5.32 -24.45 25.49
CA ASP A 321 -5.52 -23.04 25.16
C ASP A 321 -5.55 -22.23 26.45
N PHE A 322 -4.46 -21.52 26.73
CA PHE A 322 -4.33 -20.70 27.93
C PHE A 322 -3.58 -19.41 27.63
N SER A 323 -3.55 -18.49 28.59
CA SER A 323 -2.82 -17.23 28.45
C SER A 323 -2.11 -16.85 29.73
N TRP A 324 -0.93 -16.26 29.61
CA TRP A 324 -0.15 -15.71 30.72
C TRP A 324 0.20 -14.25 30.50
N ASP A 325 0.16 -13.47 31.57
CA ASP A 325 0.83 -12.18 31.62
C ASP A 325 2.29 -12.42 32.02
N LEU A 326 3.23 -12.15 31.13
CA LEU A 326 4.66 -12.29 31.42
C LEU A 326 5.21 -11.01 32.04
N GLU A 327 6.00 -11.15 33.09
CA GLU A 327 6.74 -10.08 33.76
C GLU A 327 8.02 -9.73 32.99
N PRO A 328 8.62 -8.55 33.24
CA PRO A 328 9.95 -8.24 32.74
C PRO A 328 10.98 -9.30 33.16
N ASP A 329 11.83 -9.68 32.21
CA ASP A 329 12.83 -10.75 32.33
C ASP A 329 12.26 -12.15 32.65
N GLU A 330 10.98 -12.41 32.41
CA GLU A 330 10.39 -13.74 32.55
C GLU A 330 10.61 -14.59 31.30
N SER A 331 11.15 -15.79 31.50
CA SER A 331 11.40 -16.80 30.46
C SER A 331 10.38 -17.93 30.57
N VAL A 332 10.00 -18.53 29.44
CA VAL A 332 9.04 -19.63 29.35
C VAL A 332 9.69 -20.85 28.71
N TYR A 333 9.40 -22.01 29.29
CA TYR A 333 9.98 -23.31 29.01
C TYR A 333 8.89 -24.33 28.74
N LEU A 334 9.12 -25.24 27.81
CA LEU A 334 8.31 -26.45 27.67
C LEU A 334 9.09 -27.60 28.29
N THR A 335 8.60 -28.15 29.39
CA THR A 335 9.35 -29.16 30.14
C THR A 335 8.56 -30.42 30.32
N ALA A 336 9.28 -31.51 30.58
CA ALA A 336 8.67 -32.74 31.02
C ALA A 336 9.45 -33.31 32.21
N ILE A 337 8.69 -33.85 33.16
CA ILE A 337 9.19 -34.54 34.34
C ILE A 337 8.85 -36.00 34.14
N VAL A 338 9.84 -36.87 34.29
CA VAL A 338 9.62 -38.32 34.32
C VAL A 338 10.08 -38.83 35.69
N SER A 339 9.20 -39.50 36.42
CA SER A 339 9.53 -40.23 37.64
C SER A 339 9.33 -41.73 37.43
N ASP A 340 10.28 -42.54 37.89
CA ASP A 340 10.19 -43.99 37.93
C ASP A 340 10.56 -44.46 39.35
N THR A 341 10.01 -45.59 39.77
CA THR A 341 10.53 -46.37 40.89
C THR A 341 11.84 -47.03 40.43
N PRO A 342 13.01 -46.69 41.01
CA PRO A 342 14.30 -47.15 40.47
C PRO A 342 14.33 -48.67 40.25
N HIS A 343 14.45 -49.11 38.99
CA HIS A 343 14.62 -50.52 38.64
C HIS A 343 15.69 -50.69 37.56
N PRO A 344 16.71 -51.55 37.76
CA PRO A 344 17.88 -51.64 36.88
C PRO A 344 17.57 -52.10 35.44
N ASP A 345 16.42 -52.73 35.23
CA ASP A 345 16.02 -53.31 33.93
C ASP A 345 14.85 -52.57 33.24
N ARG A 346 14.35 -51.45 33.81
CA ARG A 346 13.19 -50.74 33.27
C ARG A 346 13.59 -49.41 32.68
N MET A 347 13.25 -49.20 31.42
CA MET A 347 13.46 -47.94 30.71
C MET A 347 12.10 -47.44 30.25
N PHE A 348 11.68 -46.28 30.77
CA PHE A 348 10.54 -45.55 30.26
C PHE A 348 11.02 -44.60 29.17
N GLY A 349 10.36 -44.60 28.03
CA GLY A 349 10.61 -43.61 27.00
C GLY A 349 9.31 -43.07 26.45
N PHE A 350 9.41 -41.96 25.73
CA PHE A 350 8.31 -41.50 24.90
C PHE A 350 8.87 -40.76 23.70
N THR A 351 8.11 -40.79 22.61
CA THR A 351 8.43 -40.06 21.39
C THR A 351 7.34 -39.01 21.18
N PRO A 352 7.65 -37.71 21.31
CA PRO A 352 6.74 -36.66 20.87
C PRO A 352 6.43 -36.83 19.38
N ILE A 353 5.20 -36.61 18.98
CA ILE A 353 4.83 -36.45 17.56
C ILE A 353 4.92 -34.96 17.24
N VAL A 354 5.38 -34.63 16.04
CA VAL A 354 5.46 -33.25 15.57
C VAL A 354 4.07 -32.63 15.60
N THR A 355 3.91 -31.59 16.41
CA THR A 355 2.69 -30.82 16.56
C THR A 355 2.99 -29.33 16.46
N ASN A 356 2.10 -28.57 15.82
CA ASN A 356 2.23 -27.12 15.71
C ASN A 356 1.61 -26.46 16.94
N ILE A 357 2.43 -25.77 17.71
CA ILE A 357 2.00 -25.01 18.88
C ILE A 357 2.14 -23.52 18.55
N SER A 358 1.06 -22.78 18.75
CA SER A 358 1.01 -21.35 18.46
C SER A 358 1.12 -20.53 19.74
N VAL A 359 2.00 -19.53 19.70
CA VAL A 359 2.14 -18.49 20.73
C VAL A 359 1.72 -17.15 20.11
N GLY A 360 0.61 -16.59 20.58
CA GLY A 360 0.08 -15.31 20.13
C GLY A 360 0.45 -14.20 21.11
N THR A 361 0.96 -13.08 20.61
CA THR A 361 1.31 -11.91 21.43
C THR A 361 0.72 -10.62 20.88
N LYS A 362 0.52 -9.66 21.78
CA LYS A 362 0.09 -8.30 21.47
C LYS A 362 0.98 -7.33 22.22
N THR A 363 1.83 -6.61 21.50
CA THR A 363 2.80 -5.67 22.09
C THR A 363 2.60 -4.26 21.56
N ILE A 364 3.04 -3.26 22.33
CA ILE A 364 2.98 -1.85 21.93
C ILE A 364 4.42 -1.31 22.03
N PRO A 365 5.02 -0.83 20.92
CA PRO A 365 6.31 -0.16 20.96
C PRO A 365 6.22 1.13 21.78
N GLU A 366 7.32 1.53 22.40
CA GLU A 366 7.43 2.85 23.03
C GLU A 366 7.12 3.96 22.02
N PRO A 367 6.52 5.08 22.48
CA PRO A 367 6.24 6.21 21.61
C PRO A 367 7.51 6.68 20.89
N ARG A 368 7.43 6.75 19.55
CA ARG A 368 8.57 7.12 18.72
C ARG A 368 8.21 8.16 17.69
N ILE A 369 9.22 8.94 17.30
CA ILE A 369 9.07 9.95 16.27
C ILE A 369 9.31 9.29 14.92
N VAL A 370 8.31 9.35 14.05
CA VAL A 370 8.36 8.87 12.66
C VAL A 370 8.28 10.05 11.71
N TYR A 371 8.85 9.88 10.52
CA TYR A 371 8.70 10.87 9.45
C TYR A 371 7.45 10.58 8.63
N ALA A 372 6.75 11.63 8.22
CA ALA A 372 5.60 11.56 7.35
C ALA A 372 5.58 12.77 6.42
N VAL A 373 4.83 12.69 5.31
CA VAL A 373 4.70 13.76 4.32
C VAL A 373 3.21 14.09 4.15
N ARG A 374 2.89 15.37 3.92
CA ARG A 374 1.51 15.81 3.72
C ARG A 374 0.99 15.38 2.34
N PRO A 375 -0.33 15.15 2.18
CA PRO A 375 -0.91 14.69 0.92
C PRO A 375 -0.62 15.62 -0.27
N LEU A 376 -0.74 16.94 -0.07
CA LEU A 376 -0.44 17.92 -1.14
C LEU A 376 1.02 17.87 -1.58
N ASP A 377 1.94 17.68 -0.64
CA ASP A 377 3.37 17.58 -0.93
C ASP A 377 3.68 16.32 -1.74
N ILE A 378 3.02 15.20 -1.41
CA ILE A 378 3.09 13.97 -2.20
C ILE A 378 2.54 14.20 -3.61
N ALA A 379 1.35 14.77 -3.75
CA ALA A 379 0.75 15.07 -5.05
C ALA A 379 1.66 15.94 -5.91
N LYS A 380 2.27 16.99 -5.32
CA LYS A 380 3.23 17.87 -5.99
C LYS A 380 4.48 17.11 -6.47
N GLU A 381 5.05 16.23 -5.65
CA GLU A 381 6.20 15.43 -6.07
C GLU A 381 5.84 14.41 -7.16
N LEU A 382 4.66 13.77 -7.08
CA LEU A 382 4.18 12.83 -8.09
C LEU A 382 3.99 13.53 -9.44
N VAL A 383 3.27 14.65 -9.48
CA VAL A 383 3.06 15.41 -10.73
C VAL A 383 4.37 15.97 -11.27
N LYS A 384 5.26 16.48 -10.41
CA LYS A 384 6.58 16.94 -10.82
C LYS A 384 7.39 15.81 -11.47
N LYS A 385 7.38 14.60 -10.92
CA LYS A 385 8.09 13.44 -11.50
C LYS A 385 7.43 12.95 -12.78
N ALA A 386 6.10 12.82 -12.80
CA ALA A 386 5.32 12.40 -13.97
C ALA A 386 5.44 13.35 -15.16
N THR A 387 5.66 14.64 -14.91
CA THR A 387 5.74 15.66 -15.96
C THR A 387 7.17 16.18 -16.21
N ASN A 388 8.19 15.52 -15.66
CA ASN A 388 9.60 15.95 -15.74
C ASN A 388 9.81 17.41 -15.29
N GLY A 389 9.04 17.84 -14.28
CA GLY A 389 9.11 19.15 -13.66
C GLY A 389 8.44 20.28 -14.44
N ARG A 390 7.73 19.97 -15.53
CA ARG A 390 7.03 20.97 -16.35
C ARG A 390 5.80 21.55 -15.66
N PHE A 391 5.12 20.72 -14.85
CA PHE A 391 3.87 21.09 -14.21
C PHE A 391 3.89 20.79 -12.72
N THR A 392 2.97 21.42 -12.01
CA THR A 392 2.71 21.22 -10.58
C THR A 392 1.21 21.05 -10.38
N ILE A 393 0.81 20.73 -9.15
CA ILE A 393 -0.58 20.56 -8.77
C ILE A 393 -0.86 21.31 -7.47
N ASN A 394 -2.03 21.94 -7.40
CA ASN A 394 -2.49 22.66 -6.21
C ASN A 394 -3.80 22.04 -5.69
N SER A 395 -4.19 22.36 -4.45
CA SER A 395 -5.44 21.86 -3.88
C SER A 395 -5.81 22.69 -2.66
N SER A 396 -6.90 23.43 -2.73
CA SER A 396 -7.44 24.14 -1.56
C SER A 396 -7.94 23.13 -0.51
N PHE A 397 -8.54 22.02 -0.97
CA PHE A 397 -8.93 20.92 -0.09
C PHE A 397 -7.77 20.41 0.79
N PHE A 398 -6.61 20.08 0.22
CA PHE A 398 -5.49 19.55 1.01
C PHE A 398 -4.78 20.63 1.84
N GLU A 399 -4.83 21.90 1.43
CA GLU A 399 -4.33 23.02 2.23
C GLU A 399 -5.13 23.19 3.53
N GLU A 400 -6.46 23.08 3.44
CA GLU A 400 -7.37 23.13 4.59
C GLU A 400 -7.29 21.86 5.45
N ASN A 401 -7.14 20.69 4.82
CA ASN A 401 -7.15 19.37 5.48
C ASN A 401 -5.73 18.83 5.75
N ASN A 402 -4.83 19.72 6.19
CA ASN A 402 -3.40 19.45 6.29
C ASN A 402 -2.94 18.66 7.55
N LYS A 403 -3.89 18.17 8.35
CA LYS A 403 -3.62 17.35 9.55
C LYS A 403 -3.41 15.87 9.23
N ASN A 404 -3.89 15.42 8.08
CA ASN A 404 -3.64 14.06 7.60
C ASN A 404 -2.23 13.98 7.00
N VAL A 405 -1.57 12.85 7.21
CA VAL A 405 -0.19 12.60 6.79
C VAL A 405 -0.05 11.19 6.26
N VAL A 406 0.91 10.99 5.37
CA VAL A 406 1.26 9.69 4.83
C VAL A 406 2.68 9.34 5.27
N THR A 407 2.89 8.11 5.70
CA THR A 407 4.20 7.58 6.09
C THR A 407 4.43 6.26 5.38
N SER A 408 5.64 5.70 5.49
CA SER A 408 5.96 4.37 4.96
C SER A 408 6.12 3.35 6.08
N GLY A 409 5.96 2.06 5.75
CA GLY A 409 6.23 0.98 6.70
C GLY A 409 7.66 1.01 7.24
N ASP A 410 8.63 1.44 6.43
CA ASP A 410 10.02 1.61 6.83
C ASP A 410 10.19 2.76 7.82
N ALA A 411 9.55 3.90 7.57
CA ALA A 411 9.55 5.03 8.49
C ALA A 411 8.86 4.64 9.81
N LEU A 412 7.75 3.89 9.73
CA LEU A 412 7.09 3.32 10.88
C LEU A 412 8.04 2.41 11.65
N ARG A 413 8.82 1.55 10.99
CA ARG A 413 9.80 0.65 11.63
C ARG A 413 11.07 1.35 12.14
N GLY A 414 11.30 2.62 11.80
CA GLY A 414 12.51 3.36 12.17
C GLY A 414 13.74 3.05 11.29
N ILE A 415 13.51 2.51 10.09
CA ILE A 415 14.58 2.22 9.12
C ILE A 415 15.10 3.53 8.53
N GLN A 416 16.42 3.67 8.43
CA GLN A 416 17.04 4.85 7.84
C GLN A 416 16.76 4.96 6.33
N ASN A 417 16.72 6.19 5.82
CA ASN A 417 16.43 6.50 4.40
C ASN A 417 15.09 5.94 3.91
N SER A 418 14.07 5.86 4.77
CA SER A 418 12.72 5.45 4.42
C SER A 418 12.14 6.26 3.26
N MET A 419 11.44 5.56 2.37
CA MET A 419 10.79 6.08 1.16
C MET A 419 9.31 5.69 1.15
N ILE A 420 8.46 6.52 0.55
CA ILE A 420 7.09 6.20 0.16
C ILE A 420 7.12 5.84 -1.32
N TYR A 421 6.59 4.67 -1.67
CA TYR A 421 6.42 4.22 -3.06
C TYR A 421 4.94 4.28 -3.40
N THR A 422 4.58 5.04 -4.43
CA THR A 422 3.19 5.19 -4.88
C THR A 422 3.13 5.75 -6.30
N THR A 423 1.98 5.62 -6.94
CA THR A 423 1.63 6.20 -8.24
C THR A 423 0.68 7.40 -8.04
N PHE A 424 0.53 8.28 -9.02
CA PHE A 424 -0.48 9.35 -8.94
C PHE A 424 -1.89 8.77 -8.88
N LYS A 425 -2.10 7.69 -9.64
CA LYS A 425 -3.33 6.90 -9.69
C LYS A 425 -3.74 6.34 -8.33
N ASP A 426 -2.85 5.61 -7.66
CA ASP A 426 -3.14 5.01 -6.35
C ASP A 426 -3.32 6.08 -5.27
N PHE A 427 -2.51 7.13 -5.32
CA PHE A 427 -2.68 8.29 -4.46
C PHE A 427 -4.09 8.87 -4.62
N PHE A 428 -4.51 9.20 -5.85
CA PHE A 428 -5.80 9.80 -6.10
C PHE A 428 -6.94 8.87 -5.68
N LYS A 429 -6.87 7.58 -6.03
CA LYS A 429 -7.86 6.57 -5.65
C LYS A 429 -8.04 6.47 -4.14
N ALA A 430 -6.94 6.48 -3.37
CA ALA A 430 -7.00 6.43 -1.91
C ALA A 430 -7.78 7.60 -1.33
N TYR A 431 -7.48 8.83 -1.76
CA TYR A 431 -8.18 10.02 -1.24
C TYR A 431 -9.58 10.21 -1.80
N ASN A 432 -9.82 9.88 -3.08
CA ASN A 432 -11.14 9.91 -3.69
C ASN A 432 -12.11 8.97 -2.95
N SER A 433 -11.64 7.78 -2.54
CA SER A 433 -12.45 6.82 -1.79
C SER A 433 -12.94 7.32 -0.43
N LEU A 434 -12.23 8.30 0.14
CA LEU A 434 -12.51 8.86 1.47
C LEU A 434 -13.31 10.16 1.39
N GLU A 435 -12.98 11.02 0.42
CA GLU A 435 -13.37 12.43 0.42
C GLU A 435 -14.11 12.88 -0.84
N PHE A 436 -14.30 11.98 -1.82
CA PHE A 436 -14.97 12.23 -3.10
C PHE A 436 -14.37 13.45 -3.84
N LEU A 437 -13.22 13.21 -4.48
CA LEU A 437 -12.39 14.23 -5.10
C LEU A 437 -12.51 14.22 -6.63
N ALA A 438 -12.26 15.36 -7.23
CA ALA A 438 -12.14 15.55 -8.67
C ALA A 438 -10.82 16.24 -9.01
N LEU A 439 -10.22 15.83 -10.13
CA LEU A 439 -9.11 16.53 -10.75
C LEU A 439 -9.65 17.52 -11.78
N VAL A 440 -9.17 18.76 -11.77
CA VAL A 440 -9.58 19.79 -12.73
C VAL A 440 -8.36 20.58 -13.21
N THR A 441 -8.49 21.22 -14.37
CA THR A 441 -7.50 22.18 -14.87
C THR A 441 -8.10 23.58 -14.82
N VAL A 442 -7.51 24.47 -14.01
CA VAL A 442 -7.96 25.86 -13.87
C VAL A 442 -6.81 26.78 -14.28
N GLY A 443 -7.02 27.61 -15.31
CA GLY A 443 -5.97 28.52 -15.81
C GLY A 443 -4.72 27.81 -16.34
N GLY A 444 -4.83 26.54 -16.75
CA GLY A 444 -3.70 25.72 -17.22
C GLY A 444 -2.92 25.01 -16.12
N GLU A 445 -3.33 25.12 -14.85
CA GLU A 445 -2.74 24.40 -13.72
C GLU A 445 -3.66 23.25 -13.26
N LEU A 446 -3.06 22.13 -12.87
CA LEU A 446 -3.79 21.01 -12.27
C LEU A 446 -4.22 21.36 -10.85
N ARG A 447 -5.45 21.01 -10.51
CA ARG A 447 -5.98 21.14 -9.15
C ARG A 447 -6.78 19.91 -8.74
N ILE A 448 -6.63 19.50 -7.48
CA ILE A 448 -7.50 18.50 -6.85
C ILE A 448 -8.43 19.22 -5.89
N GLU A 449 -9.73 19.10 -6.09
CA GLU A 449 -10.75 19.68 -5.21
C GLU A 449 -11.85 18.65 -4.94
N LYS A 450 -12.80 18.95 -4.06
CA LYS A 450 -13.95 18.07 -3.87
C LYS A 450 -14.81 18.07 -5.13
N ALA A 451 -15.27 16.89 -5.54
CA ALA A 451 -16.10 16.76 -6.73
C ALA A 451 -17.41 17.55 -6.60
N VAL A 452 -17.98 17.66 -5.39
CA VAL A 452 -19.19 18.46 -5.15
C VAL A 452 -19.01 19.95 -5.43
N ASP A 453 -17.81 20.48 -5.22
CA ASP A 453 -17.52 21.90 -5.46
C ASP A 453 -17.29 22.14 -6.95
N VAL A 454 -16.61 21.20 -7.61
CA VAL A 454 -16.35 21.20 -9.06
C VAL A 454 -17.65 21.12 -9.87
N TYR A 455 -18.58 20.24 -9.48
CA TYR A 455 -19.84 20.01 -10.19
C TYR A 455 -21.05 20.72 -9.55
N SER A 456 -20.81 21.76 -8.75
CA SER A 456 -21.88 22.55 -8.14
C SER A 456 -22.68 23.29 -9.22
N GLY A 457 -24.01 23.36 -9.05
CA GLY A 457 -24.92 23.96 -10.04
C GLY A 457 -24.75 25.46 -10.25
N ASP A 458 -23.96 26.12 -9.41
CA ASP A 458 -23.66 27.55 -9.49
C ASP A 458 -22.40 27.84 -10.34
N ASN A 459 -21.63 26.82 -10.69
CA ASN A 459 -20.42 26.94 -11.51
C ASN A 459 -20.65 26.39 -12.92
N GLU A 460 -20.13 27.11 -13.91
CA GLU A 460 -20.02 26.59 -15.27
C GLU A 460 -19.01 25.44 -15.29
N ILE A 461 -19.51 24.20 -15.42
CA ILE A 461 -18.70 22.97 -15.36
C ILE A 461 -17.79 22.88 -16.59
N ILE A 462 -18.34 23.20 -17.77
CA ILE A 462 -17.59 23.31 -19.01
C ILE A 462 -18.35 24.21 -19.99
N ASP A 463 -17.62 25.14 -20.60
CA ASP A 463 -18.14 25.89 -21.75
C ASP A 463 -17.99 25.02 -23.01
N LEU A 464 -19.12 24.72 -23.64
CA LEU A 464 -19.18 23.90 -24.85
C LEU A 464 -18.90 24.71 -26.13
N GLY A 465 -18.94 26.05 -26.05
CA GLY A 465 -18.94 26.94 -27.19
C GLY A 465 -20.13 26.68 -28.14
N ASP A 466 -20.02 27.22 -29.36
CA ASP A 466 -21.03 27.03 -30.41
C ASP A 466 -20.95 25.63 -31.01
N ALA A 467 -21.94 24.77 -30.71
CA ALA A 467 -22.08 23.45 -31.29
C ALA A 467 -23.08 23.44 -32.46
N ILE A 468 -22.68 22.92 -33.62
CA ILE A 468 -23.58 22.72 -34.78
C ILE A 468 -24.61 21.62 -34.49
N SER A 469 -24.21 20.61 -33.72
CA SER A 469 -25.05 19.49 -33.27
C SER A 469 -24.56 19.04 -31.90
N LEU A 470 -25.49 18.85 -30.96
CA LEU A 470 -25.21 18.41 -29.59
C LEU A 470 -25.92 17.08 -29.35
N GLU A 471 -25.16 16.06 -28.94
CA GLU A 471 -25.69 14.80 -28.42
C GLU A 471 -25.34 14.70 -26.93
N LEU A 472 -26.36 14.54 -26.08
CA LEU A 472 -26.19 14.38 -24.64
C LEU A 472 -26.48 12.94 -24.26
N ILE A 473 -25.46 12.24 -23.77
CA ILE A 473 -25.60 10.87 -23.27
C ILE A 473 -25.54 10.90 -21.74
N PRO A 474 -26.58 10.45 -21.03
CA PRO A 474 -26.52 10.39 -19.57
C PRO A 474 -25.43 9.42 -19.12
N ALA A 475 -24.64 9.83 -18.14
CA ALA A 475 -23.59 9.02 -17.55
C ALA A 475 -24.17 7.94 -16.61
N LYS A 476 -24.74 6.89 -17.22
CA LYS A 476 -25.44 5.79 -16.53
C LYS A 476 -24.55 5.05 -15.52
N GLN A 477 -23.22 5.10 -15.67
CA GLN A 477 -22.29 4.50 -14.72
C GLN A 477 -22.37 5.12 -13.31
N TYR A 478 -22.82 6.37 -13.21
CA TYR A 478 -23.04 7.04 -11.92
C TYR A 478 -24.47 6.89 -11.40
N TYR A 479 -25.34 6.17 -12.13
CA TYR A 479 -26.67 5.88 -11.63
C TYR A 479 -26.55 4.88 -10.50
N CYS A 480 -26.83 5.35 -9.29
CA CYS A 480 -26.92 4.49 -8.13
C CYS A 480 -28.22 3.67 -8.21
N ASN A 481 -28.09 2.36 -8.46
CA ASN A 481 -29.20 1.41 -8.29
C ASN A 481 -29.34 0.91 -6.84
N LYS A 482 -28.27 1.01 -6.03
CA LYS A 482 -28.23 0.53 -4.65
C LYS A 482 -27.26 1.36 -3.82
N ILE A 483 -27.78 2.06 -2.81
CA ILE A 483 -26.96 2.70 -1.77
C ILE A 483 -26.71 1.66 -0.68
N SER A 484 -25.44 1.31 -0.47
CA SER A 484 -25.05 0.52 0.70
C SER A 484 -24.37 1.45 1.69
N VAL A 485 -25.06 1.77 2.78
CA VAL A 485 -24.52 2.66 3.82
C VAL A 485 -23.77 1.82 4.85
N GLY A 486 -22.44 1.90 4.84
CA GLY A 486 -21.62 1.42 5.93
C GLY A 486 -21.56 2.47 7.04
N CYS A 487 -21.98 2.15 8.25
CA CYS A 487 -21.77 3.07 9.37
C CYS A 487 -20.29 3.04 9.79
N LYS A 488 -19.67 4.21 10.02
CA LYS A 488 -18.42 4.29 10.79
C LYS A 488 -18.74 3.87 12.23
N THR A 489 -18.64 2.59 12.54
CA THR A 489 -18.49 2.20 13.94
C THR A 489 -17.13 2.72 14.37
N ARG A 490 -17.11 3.91 14.99
CA ARG A 490 -16.03 4.29 15.89
C ARG A 490 -15.97 3.16 16.91
N LEU A 491 -14.94 2.31 16.85
CA LEU A 491 -14.52 1.52 18.00
C LEU A 491 -14.03 2.53 19.06
N GLN A 492 -14.97 3.20 19.73
CA GLN A 492 -14.73 3.73 21.06
C GLN A 492 -14.78 2.50 21.95
N ALA A 493 -13.61 2.04 22.40
CA ALA A 493 -13.52 1.16 23.54
C ALA A 493 -14.15 1.90 24.74
N SER A 494 -15.44 1.69 24.97
CA SER A 494 -16.09 2.13 26.19
C SER A 494 -15.69 1.16 27.29
N ILE A 495 -14.83 1.61 28.20
CA ILE A 495 -14.65 0.98 29.51
C ILE A 495 -15.97 1.18 30.25
N ARG A 496 -16.79 0.13 30.33
CA ARG A 496 -17.84 0.08 31.35
C ARG A 496 -17.16 -0.25 32.68
N LYS A 497 -17.10 0.74 33.57
CA LYS A 497 -17.06 0.46 35.01
C LYS A 497 -18.40 -0.18 35.39
N THR A 498 -18.33 -1.41 35.83
CA THR A 498 -19.18 -1.98 36.89
C THR A 498 -18.27 -2.82 37.76
#